data_AF-A0A2R6WJL5-F1
#
_entry.id   AF-A0A2R6WJL5-F1
#
_cell.length_a   1.000
_cell.length_b   1.000
_cell.length_c   1.000
_cell.angle_alpha   90.00
_cell.angle_beta   90.00
_cell.angle_gamma   90.00
#
_symmetry.space_group_name_H-M   'P 1'
#
loop_
_entity.id
_entity.type
_entity.pdbx_description
1 polymer ?
#
loop_
_entity_poly.entity_id
_entity_poly.type
_entity_poly.pdbx_seq_one_letter_code
_entity_poly.pdbx_strand_id
1 'polypeptide(L)'
;MGFGTGALVLQQTSVAAPRFASISQVNGSSLDAFRNGADLPLCSHLQSHRNGIAQGSGQAGFATTRSSNKLLQTRIDSETSRVVAKIRKGKKSAETEYPWPEKLKGDEQEGYLEFLSGFKPLPTKPKPVTLPFERPLVDLENKIDEVRELANKTGMDFSEQIKELEQKYDQVRRDLYLHLTPVQRLSVARHPNRPTFLDHVLNITDKWVELHGDRGGYDDPALVCGIGKIEGMSFMFMGHQKGRNTKENIYRNFAMPTPNGYRKALRMMRHADHHGFPILSFIDTPGAYAGIKAEELGQGEAIAHNLREMFGLRVPIITTVIGEGGSGGALAIGCCDKMIMLENAVYYVASPEACAAILWKTAAAAPKATEALRITGMELMKLDVVDEVIPEPLGGAHSDPVLTSKNIKATILKYMKELLKLDPETLMKQRVAKFRQMGAVEEGVEVDAHIKRNMKKREAPLGSEDPRLLTSGLQQSLDVKISAVEGTTSHVNASATRSVE
;
A
#
# COMPACT_ATOMS: atom_id res chain seq x y z
N MET A 1 24.27 -28.08 55.05
CA MET A 1 25.29 -28.85 54.30
C MET A 1 24.83 -28.90 52.86
N GLY A 2 25.39 -28.24 51.87
CA GLY A 2 26.69 -27.58 51.71
C GLY A 2 27.28 -28.03 50.38
N PHE A 3 27.57 -27.07 49.49
CA PHE A 3 28.48 -27.14 48.32
C PHE A 3 28.08 -28.12 47.19
N GLY A 4 28.32 -27.88 45.90
CA GLY A 4 29.11 -26.88 45.19
C GLY A 4 29.61 -27.50 43.87
N THR A 5 29.51 -26.72 42.78
CA THR A 5 30.38 -26.68 41.57
C THR A 5 30.69 -27.93 40.75
N GLY A 6 30.47 -27.82 39.43
CA GLY A 6 31.12 -28.63 38.39
C GLY A 6 30.82 -28.09 37.00
N ALA A 7 31.75 -27.28 36.47
CA ALA A 7 31.72 -26.76 35.11
C ALA A 7 32.09 -27.85 34.09
N LEU A 8 31.46 -27.83 32.90
CA LEU A 8 31.99 -28.48 31.71
C LEU A 8 31.92 -27.53 30.51
N VAL A 9 33.10 -27.15 30.05
CA VAL A 9 33.40 -26.46 28.80
C VAL A 9 33.22 -27.45 27.65
N LEU A 10 32.50 -27.09 26.58
CA LEU A 10 32.58 -27.80 25.30
C LEU A 10 32.67 -26.83 24.12
N GLN A 11 33.70 -27.10 23.32
CA GLN A 11 34.24 -26.36 22.20
C GLN A 11 33.26 -26.11 21.05
N GLN A 12 33.47 -24.97 20.39
CA GLN A 12 33.06 -24.72 19.01
C GLN A 12 33.65 -25.75 18.06
N THR A 13 32.82 -26.35 17.22
CA THR A 13 33.24 -26.92 15.93
C THR A 13 32.30 -26.42 14.84
N SER A 14 32.89 -25.77 13.85
CA SER A 14 32.23 -25.35 12.62
C SER A 14 31.81 -26.57 11.81
N VAL A 15 30.55 -26.62 11.36
CA VAL A 15 30.14 -27.53 10.28
C VAL A 15 29.62 -26.71 9.13
N ALA A 16 30.39 -26.74 8.05
CA ALA A 16 30.05 -26.19 6.75
C ALA A 16 28.82 -26.91 6.17
N ALA A 17 27.83 -26.15 5.71
CA ALA A 17 26.70 -26.68 4.96
C ALA A 17 27.14 -27.06 3.53
N PRO A 18 26.74 -28.22 3.00
CA PRO A 18 27.15 -28.66 1.67
C PRO A 18 26.39 -27.91 0.58
N ARG A 19 27.15 -27.42 -0.41
CA ARG A 19 26.65 -26.99 -1.72
C ARG A 19 26.06 -28.20 -2.43
N PHE A 20 24.77 -28.19 -2.72
CA PHE A 20 24.18 -29.12 -3.69
C PHE A 20 24.37 -28.56 -5.09
N ALA A 21 25.14 -29.31 -5.88
CA ALA A 21 25.36 -29.09 -7.31
C ALA A 21 24.08 -29.45 -8.09
N SER A 22 23.70 -28.55 -9.00
CA SER A 22 22.62 -28.78 -9.97
C SER A 22 23.12 -29.66 -11.11
N ILE A 23 22.62 -30.89 -11.19
CA ILE A 23 22.62 -31.68 -12.43
C ILE A 23 21.28 -32.41 -12.52
N SER A 24 20.42 -31.94 -13.41
CA SER A 24 19.56 -32.81 -14.22
C SER A 24 19.16 -32.06 -15.49
N GLN A 25 19.87 -32.36 -16.57
CA GLN A 25 19.31 -32.30 -17.90
C GLN A 25 18.11 -33.26 -17.94
N VAL A 26 16.93 -32.77 -18.30
CA VAL A 26 15.87 -33.62 -18.85
C VAL A 26 15.50 -33.05 -20.20
N ASN A 27 15.77 -33.87 -21.21
CA ASN A 27 15.48 -33.63 -22.61
C ASN A 27 13.97 -33.45 -22.82
N GLY A 28 13.65 -32.57 -23.77
CA GLY A 28 12.28 -32.28 -24.17
C GLY A 28 11.61 -33.44 -24.89
N SER A 29 10.31 -33.55 -24.68
CA SER A 29 9.30 -33.96 -25.67
C SER A 29 7.92 -34.00 -25.00
N SER A 30 7.25 -32.86 -24.90
CA SER A 30 5.77 -32.75 -24.85
C SER A 30 5.34 -31.27 -24.81
N LEU A 31 5.57 -30.53 -25.90
CA LEU A 31 5.13 -29.14 -26.04
C LEU A 31 4.29 -28.88 -27.29
N ASP A 32 3.71 -29.94 -27.87
CA ASP A 32 2.84 -29.87 -29.04
C ASP A 32 1.51 -30.58 -28.77
N ALA A 33 0.63 -29.94 -27.99
CA ALA A 33 -0.79 -30.34 -27.91
C ALA A 33 -1.72 -29.23 -27.40
N PHE A 34 -1.45 -27.95 -27.71
CA PHE A 34 -2.45 -26.87 -27.57
C PHE A 34 -2.19 -25.77 -28.61
N ARG A 35 -2.13 -26.17 -29.88
CA ARG A 35 -2.28 -25.29 -31.03
C ARG A 35 -3.35 -25.93 -31.90
N ASN A 36 -4.60 -25.49 -31.74
CA ASN A 36 -5.61 -25.38 -32.79
C ASN A 36 -6.97 -24.95 -32.21
N GLY A 37 -7.46 -23.79 -32.67
CA GLY A 37 -8.88 -23.56 -32.94
C GLY A 37 -9.78 -23.12 -31.78
N ALA A 38 -9.80 -21.80 -31.50
CA ALA A 38 -11.05 -21.08 -31.21
C ALA A 38 -10.82 -19.59 -31.50
N ASP A 39 -11.08 -19.19 -32.74
CA ASP A 39 -11.17 -17.80 -33.15
C ASP A 39 -12.29 -17.09 -32.38
N LEU A 40 -11.92 -16.15 -31.53
CA LEU A 40 -12.82 -15.13 -30.98
C LEU A 40 -12.43 -13.79 -31.60
N PRO A 41 -13.39 -13.01 -32.13
CA PRO A 41 -13.06 -11.85 -32.95
C PRO A 41 -12.40 -10.77 -32.10
N LEU A 42 -11.15 -10.45 -32.45
CA LEU A 42 -10.46 -9.23 -32.06
C LEU A 42 -11.33 -8.03 -32.44
N CYS A 43 -11.87 -7.34 -31.44
CA CYS A 43 -12.45 -6.02 -31.62
C CYS A 43 -11.31 -5.01 -31.80
N SER A 44 -10.72 -5.03 -32.99
CA SER A 44 -9.66 -4.12 -33.42
C SER A 44 -10.26 -2.87 -34.05
N HIS A 45 -10.94 -2.00 -33.29
CA HIS A 45 -11.32 -0.65 -33.72
C HIS A 45 -11.29 0.33 -32.54
N LEU A 46 -10.08 0.78 -32.16
CA LEU A 46 -9.88 2.06 -31.50
C LEU A 46 -8.78 2.80 -32.26
N GLN A 47 -9.19 3.37 -33.40
CA GLN A 47 -8.40 4.38 -34.10
C GLN A 47 -8.26 5.61 -33.20
N SER A 48 -7.03 6.08 -33.06
CA SER A 48 -6.72 7.34 -32.43
C SER A 48 -7.39 8.50 -33.18
N HIS A 49 -8.39 9.13 -32.59
CA HIS A 49 -8.81 10.46 -33.04
C HIS A 49 -8.13 11.53 -32.19
N ARG A 50 -7.09 12.12 -32.81
CA ARG A 50 -6.54 13.44 -32.48
C ARG A 50 -7.66 14.49 -32.54
N ASN A 51 -7.59 15.43 -31.59
CA ASN A 51 -8.15 16.78 -31.59
C ASN A 51 -9.20 17.11 -32.66
N GLY A 52 -10.44 17.31 -32.21
CA GLY A 52 -11.47 18.01 -32.96
C GLY A 52 -12.54 18.53 -32.03
N ILE A 53 -12.58 19.85 -31.83
CA ILE A 53 -13.72 20.54 -31.26
C ILE A 53 -14.91 20.26 -32.17
N ALA A 54 -15.93 19.55 -31.67
CA ALA A 54 -17.20 19.39 -32.37
C ALA A 54 -18.32 19.86 -31.44
N GLN A 55 -18.95 20.97 -31.84
CA GLN A 55 -20.22 21.43 -31.31
C GLN A 55 -21.30 20.38 -31.62
N GLY A 56 -22.05 19.98 -30.60
CA GLY A 56 -23.23 19.13 -30.74
C GLY A 56 -24.26 19.52 -29.69
N SER A 57 -25.26 20.30 -30.11
CA SER A 57 -26.43 20.66 -29.32
C SER A 57 -27.35 19.45 -29.16
N GLY A 58 -27.57 19.00 -27.92
CA GLY A 58 -28.55 17.97 -27.59
C GLY A 58 -28.85 17.97 -26.09
N GLN A 59 -30.11 18.19 -25.73
CA GLN A 59 -30.61 18.35 -24.36
C GLN A 59 -30.41 17.07 -23.52
N ALA A 60 -29.84 17.22 -22.32
CA ALA A 60 -29.86 16.19 -21.28
C ALA A 60 -30.48 16.78 -20.00
N GLY A 61 -31.51 16.11 -19.49
CA GLY A 61 -32.24 16.47 -18.27
C GLY A 61 -31.37 16.36 -17.01
N PHE A 62 -31.53 17.32 -16.10
CA PHE A 62 -30.79 17.40 -14.85
C PHE A 62 -31.46 16.56 -13.75
N ALA A 63 -30.70 15.63 -13.16
CA ALA A 63 -30.92 15.14 -11.80
C ALA A 63 -29.98 15.92 -10.85
N THR A 64 -30.55 16.78 -10.03
CA THR A 64 -29.83 17.57 -9.03
C THR A 64 -29.53 16.75 -7.77
N THR A 65 -28.25 16.56 -7.45
CA THR A 65 -27.81 16.26 -6.08
C THR A 65 -27.15 17.50 -5.46
N ARG A 66 -27.66 17.87 -4.26
CA ARG A 66 -27.24 19.04 -3.49
C ARG A 66 -25.83 18.82 -2.94
N SER A 67 -24.88 19.60 -3.44
CA SER A 67 -23.65 19.97 -2.74
C SER A 67 -23.54 21.49 -2.76
N SER A 68 -23.12 22.05 -1.63
CA SER A 68 -23.14 23.46 -1.24
C SER A 68 -22.29 24.35 -2.15
N ASN A 69 -22.77 24.69 -3.35
CA ASN A 69 -22.06 25.58 -4.26
C ASN A 69 -22.62 27.01 -4.21
N LYS A 70 -21.70 27.95 -3.96
CA LYS A 70 -21.85 29.38 -4.25
C LYS A 70 -22.40 29.53 -5.67
N LEU A 71 -23.62 30.05 -5.80
CA LEU A 71 -24.27 30.23 -7.10
C LEU A 71 -23.44 31.16 -8.01
N LEU A 72 -22.87 30.59 -9.06
CA LEU A 72 -22.49 31.28 -10.28
C LEU A 72 -23.77 31.50 -11.11
N GLN A 73 -24.16 32.75 -11.33
CA GLN A 73 -25.22 33.09 -12.28
C GLN A 73 -24.60 33.31 -13.66
N THR A 74 -24.73 32.33 -14.54
CA THR A 74 -24.52 32.48 -15.98
C THR A 74 -25.82 32.93 -16.63
N ARG A 75 -25.78 34.08 -17.33
CA ARG A 75 -26.82 34.45 -18.30
C ARG A 75 -26.25 34.25 -19.70
N ILE A 76 -27.03 33.60 -20.55
CA ILE A 76 -26.74 33.43 -21.97
C ILE A 76 -27.62 34.46 -22.70
N ASP A 77 -27.00 35.36 -23.43
CA ASP A 77 -27.69 36.29 -24.33
C ASP A 77 -27.86 35.62 -25.69
N SER A 78 -29.10 35.41 -26.13
CA SER A 78 -29.44 34.54 -27.26
C SER A 78 -29.12 35.13 -28.63
N GLU A 79 -28.70 36.40 -28.72
CA GLU A 79 -28.42 37.04 -30.01
C GLU A 79 -26.93 37.23 -30.33
N THR A 80 -26.00 37.05 -29.37
CA THR A 80 -24.57 37.33 -29.60
C THR A 80 -23.59 36.23 -29.16
N SER A 81 -24.07 35.05 -28.74
CA SER A 81 -23.23 33.92 -28.29
C SER A 81 -22.11 34.34 -27.31
N ARG A 82 -22.34 35.40 -26.52
CA ARG A 82 -21.39 35.87 -25.50
C ARG A 82 -21.76 35.30 -24.15
N VAL A 83 -20.89 34.47 -23.60
CA VAL A 83 -20.99 34.01 -22.21
C VAL A 83 -20.27 35.03 -21.34
N VAL A 84 -21.03 35.79 -20.54
CA VAL A 84 -20.47 36.72 -19.55
C VAL A 84 -20.58 36.10 -18.17
N ALA A 85 -19.45 35.65 -17.62
CA ALA A 85 -19.36 35.21 -16.23
C ALA A 85 -18.99 36.41 -15.34
N LYS A 86 -19.92 36.81 -14.46
CA LYS A 86 -19.67 37.90 -13.50
C LYS A 86 -18.98 37.31 -12.26
N ILE A 87 -17.67 37.47 -12.15
CA ILE A 87 -16.92 37.09 -10.94
C ILE A 87 -17.35 38.04 -9.81
N ARG A 88 -18.11 37.54 -8.84
CA ARG A 88 -18.34 38.26 -7.58
C ARG A 88 -16.98 38.39 -6.89
N LYS A 89 -16.57 39.62 -6.56
CA LYS A 89 -15.45 39.89 -5.63
C LYS A 89 -15.79 39.31 -4.25
N GLY A 90 -15.54 38.02 -4.07
CA GLY A 90 -15.44 37.40 -2.75
C GLY A 90 -14.15 37.85 -2.09
N LYS A 91 -14.13 37.90 -0.75
CA LYS A 91 -12.90 38.09 0.05
C LYS A 91 -11.81 37.20 -0.55
N LYS A 92 -10.61 37.76 -0.79
CA LYS A 92 -9.40 37.00 -1.14
C LYS A 92 -9.26 35.84 -0.15
N SER A 93 -9.72 34.64 -0.52
CA SER A 93 -9.25 33.43 0.11
C SER A 93 -7.78 33.35 -0.25
N ALA A 94 -6.92 33.00 0.71
CA ALA A 94 -5.50 32.75 0.49
C ALA A 94 -5.22 31.56 -0.45
N GLU A 95 -6.26 30.99 -1.05
CA GLU A 95 -6.24 29.96 -2.08
C GLU A 95 -6.55 30.62 -3.42
N THR A 96 -5.52 31.21 -4.02
CA THR A 96 -5.57 31.59 -5.43
C THR A 96 -5.49 30.31 -6.26
N GLU A 97 -6.42 30.14 -7.19
CA GLU A 97 -6.57 28.99 -8.12
C GLU A 97 -5.31 28.72 -8.98
N TYR A 98 -4.36 29.66 -8.99
CA TYR A 98 -3.03 29.53 -9.55
C TYR A 98 -2.01 29.33 -8.42
N PRO A 99 -1.46 28.11 -8.23
CA PRO A 99 -0.63 27.77 -7.07
C PRO A 99 0.81 28.30 -7.17
N TRP A 100 1.18 28.93 -8.29
CA TRP A 100 2.54 29.39 -8.54
C TRP A 100 2.73 30.84 -8.07
N PRO A 101 3.79 31.14 -7.31
CA PRO A 101 4.12 32.51 -6.96
C PRO A 101 4.49 33.32 -8.21
N GLU A 102 4.16 34.62 -8.24
CA GLU A 102 4.48 35.51 -9.37
C GLU A 102 5.99 35.67 -9.60
N LYS A 103 6.81 35.39 -8.57
CA LYS A 103 8.28 35.33 -8.63
C LYS A 103 8.77 34.21 -7.73
N LEU A 104 9.51 33.25 -8.30
CA LEU A 104 10.24 32.24 -7.54
C LEU A 104 11.39 32.92 -6.79
N LYS A 105 11.51 32.71 -5.48
CA LYS A 105 12.62 33.24 -4.67
C LYS A 105 13.85 32.33 -4.79
N GLY A 106 15.05 32.88 -4.60
CA GLY A 106 16.32 32.16 -4.81
C GLY A 106 16.46 30.86 -4.02
N ASP A 107 15.96 30.81 -2.79
CA ASP A 107 15.97 29.60 -1.95
C ASP A 107 15.02 28.49 -2.46
N GLU A 108 14.08 28.81 -3.37
CA GLU A 108 13.16 27.85 -3.99
C GLU A 108 13.80 27.12 -5.21
N GLN A 109 15.06 27.42 -5.53
CA GLN A 109 15.81 26.76 -6.61
C GLN A 109 16.54 25.47 -6.15
N GLU A 110 16.80 25.34 -4.84
CA GLU A 110 17.46 24.20 -4.20
C GLU A 110 16.53 23.60 -3.13
N GLY A 111 16.20 22.30 -3.26
CA GLY A 111 15.22 21.61 -2.41
C GLY A 111 13.90 21.24 -3.11
N TYR A 112 12.93 20.74 -2.35
CA TYR A 112 11.59 20.44 -2.86
C TYR A 112 10.67 21.67 -2.76
N LEU A 113 9.62 21.74 -3.59
CA LEU A 113 8.71 22.89 -3.66
C LEU A 113 7.81 22.96 -2.43
N GLU A 114 8.36 23.43 -1.29
CA GLU A 114 7.68 23.47 0.01
C GLU A 114 6.31 24.17 -0.04
N PHE A 115 6.17 25.21 -0.86
CA PHE A 115 4.93 25.97 -0.99
C PHE A 115 3.79 25.18 -1.66
N LEU A 116 4.12 24.18 -2.49
CA LEU A 116 3.13 23.28 -3.10
C LEU A 116 2.80 22.07 -2.22
N SER A 117 3.68 21.75 -1.26
CA SER A 117 3.48 20.60 -0.37
C SER A 117 2.39 20.90 0.67
N GLY A 118 1.32 20.11 0.63
CA GLY A 118 0.34 20.05 1.73
C GLY A 118 0.91 19.40 2.99
N PHE A 119 2.04 18.68 2.88
CA PHE A 119 2.70 17.99 3.98
C PHE A 119 3.76 18.89 4.61
N LYS A 120 3.31 19.74 5.55
CA LYS A 120 4.18 20.68 6.27
C LYS A 120 4.78 20.05 7.53
N PRO A 121 5.92 20.54 8.04
CA PRO A 121 6.42 20.15 9.35
C PRO A 121 5.34 20.32 10.42
N LEU A 122 5.31 19.41 11.39
CA LEU A 122 4.36 19.52 12.50
C LEU A 122 4.66 20.80 13.31
N PRO A 123 3.63 21.56 13.71
CA PRO A 123 3.83 22.78 14.50
C PRO A 123 4.38 22.49 15.91
N THR A 124 4.13 21.28 16.41
CA THR A 124 4.59 20.81 17.72
C THR A 124 5.21 19.44 17.57
N LYS A 125 6.25 19.14 18.37
CA LYS A 125 6.81 17.79 18.45
C LYS A 125 5.72 16.77 18.85
N PRO A 126 5.70 15.58 18.24
CA PRO A 126 4.78 14.51 18.64
C PRO A 126 4.94 14.19 20.12
N LYS A 127 3.83 13.88 20.80
CA LYS A 127 3.89 13.45 22.20
C LYS A 127 4.61 12.11 22.28
N PRO A 128 5.50 11.90 23.27
CA PRO A 128 6.07 10.58 23.50
C PRO A 128 4.94 9.60 23.82
N VAL A 129 5.02 8.40 23.25
CA VAL A 129 4.07 7.31 23.47
C VAL A 129 4.86 6.13 23.99
N THR A 130 4.46 5.60 25.14
CA THR A 130 5.07 4.42 25.74
C THR A 130 4.27 3.18 25.35
N LEU A 131 4.94 2.16 24.82
CA LEU A 131 4.33 0.89 24.52
C LEU A 131 4.19 0.02 25.79
N PRO A 132 3.20 -0.89 25.86
CA PRO A 132 2.95 -1.67 27.07
C PRO A 132 4.15 -2.49 27.58
N PHE A 133 5.00 -2.96 26.67
CA PHE A 133 6.19 -3.76 27.03
C PHE A 133 7.38 -2.91 27.50
N GLU A 134 7.31 -1.58 27.35
CA GLU A 134 8.36 -0.64 27.79
C GLU A 134 8.16 -0.17 29.23
N ARG A 135 7.13 -0.64 29.94
CA ARG A 135 6.91 -0.33 31.37
C ARG A 135 8.17 -0.50 32.23
N PRO A 136 8.98 -1.57 32.10
CA PRO A 136 10.21 -1.69 32.88
C PRO A 136 11.21 -0.55 32.65
N LEU A 137 11.22 0.06 31.46
CA LEU A 137 12.06 1.21 31.14
C LEU A 137 11.53 2.47 31.81
N VAL A 138 10.21 2.68 31.76
CA VAL A 138 9.56 3.82 32.44
C VAL A 138 9.76 3.74 33.96
N ASP A 139 9.67 2.55 34.55
CA ASP A 139 9.92 2.37 35.97
C ASP A 139 11.37 2.70 36.37
N LEU A 140 12.34 2.47 35.47
CA LEU A 140 13.74 2.86 35.68
C LEU A 140 13.94 4.37 35.47
N GLU A 141 13.30 4.96 34.47
CA GLU A 141 13.33 6.40 34.20
C GLU A 141 12.76 7.19 35.38
N ASN A 142 11.59 6.78 35.90
CA ASN A 142 11.00 7.39 37.09
C ASN A 142 11.93 7.30 38.32
N LYS A 143 12.62 6.18 38.51
CA LYS A 143 13.60 6.04 39.60
C LYS A 143 14.81 6.96 39.41
N ILE A 144 15.29 7.11 38.19
CA ILE A 144 16.38 8.05 37.87
C ILE A 144 15.92 9.48 38.21
N ASP A 145 14.71 9.85 37.83
CA ASP A 145 14.17 11.18 38.10
C ASP A 145 13.90 11.42 39.59
N GLU A 146 13.38 10.43 40.32
CA GLU A 146 13.24 10.49 41.80
C GLU A 146 14.59 10.72 42.49
N VAL A 147 15.64 10.00 42.08
CA VAL A 147 17.00 10.16 42.63
C VAL A 147 17.57 11.54 42.27
N ARG A 148 17.35 12.02 41.05
CA ARG A 148 17.74 13.39 40.64
C ARG A 148 17.01 14.46 41.46
N GLU A 149 15.72 14.28 41.72
CA GLU A 149 14.96 15.19 42.58
C GLU A 149 15.47 15.17 44.03
N LEU A 150 15.80 13.99 44.57
CA LEU A 150 16.35 13.85 45.92
C LEU A 150 17.73 14.52 46.02
N ALA A 151 18.59 14.36 45.03
CA ALA A 151 19.88 15.06 44.94
C ALA A 151 19.69 16.58 45.02
N ASN A 152 18.75 17.10 44.23
CA ASN A 152 18.45 18.54 44.20
C ASN A 152 17.85 19.06 45.51
N LYS A 153 17.01 18.27 46.20
CA LYS A 153 16.37 18.67 47.47
C LYS A 153 17.32 18.60 48.67
N THR A 154 18.19 17.59 48.72
CA THR A 154 19.05 17.32 49.88
C THR A 154 20.46 17.90 49.75
N GLY A 155 20.88 18.25 48.53
CA GLY A 155 22.25 18.69 48.25
C GLY A 155 23.30 17.58 48.41
N MET A 156 22.87 16.32 48.56
CA MET A 156 23.76 15.15 48.61
C MET A 156 24.13 14.70 47.21
N ASP A 157 25.37 14.23 47.05
CA ASP A 157 25.86 13.72 45.77
C ASP A 157 25.40 12.28 45.54
N PHE A 158 24.52 12.09 44.55
CA PHE A 158 24.05 10.79 44.08
C PHE A 158 24.54 10.47 42.66
N SER A 159 25.58 11.16 42.17
CA SER A 159 26.05 11.05 40.78
C SER A 159 26.43 9.61 40.39
N GLU A 160 27.06 8.85 41.29
CA GLU A 160 27.40 7.44 41.03
C GLU A 160 26.16 6.57 40.88
N GLN A 161 25.17 6.73 41.76
CA GLN A 161 23.92 5.97 41.72
C GLN A 161 23.09 6.29 40.49
N ILE A 162 23.04 7.56 40.08
CA ILE A 162 22.38 7.99 38.85
C ILE A 162 23.07 7.32 37.65
N LYS A 163 24.40 7.33 37.60
CA LYS A 163 25.17 6.70 36.51
C LYS A 163 24.95 5.19 36.45
N GLU A 164 24.90 4.50 37.59
CA GLU A 164 24.57 3.07 37.63
C GLU A 164 23.16 2.77 37.13
N LEU A 165 22.17 3.59 37.50
CA LEU A 165 20.80 3.47 37.02
C LEU A 165 20.68 3.76 35.52
N GLU A 166 21.39 4.77 35.01
CA GLU A 166 21.47 5.10 33.57
C GLU A 166 22.10 3.95 32.77
N GLN A 167 23.21 3.37 33.26
CA GLN A 167 23.82 2.20 32.63
C GLN A 167 22.88 1.00 32.62
N LYS A 168 22.16 0.77 33.73
CA LYS A 168 21.16 -0.28 33.82
C LYS A 168 19.99 -0.04 32.87
N TYR A 169 19.53 1.21 32.75
CA TYR A 169 18.49 1.60 31.80
C TYR A 169 18.92 1.28 30.37
N ASP A 170 20.13 1.70 29.97
CA ASP A 170 20.66 1.45 28.62
C ASP A 170 20.81 -0.06 28.34
N GLN A 171 21.24 -0.83 29.33
CA GLN A 171 21.35 -2.27 29.20
C GLN A 171 19.99 -2.94 29.00
N VAL A 172 19.01 -2.63 29.86
CA VAL A 172 17.65 -3.17 29.75
C VAL A 172 16.98 -2.73 28.45
N ARG A 173 17.20 -1.49 28.02
CA ARG A 173 16.69 -0.97 26.74
C ARG A 173 17.25 -1.75 25.56
N ARG A 174 18.56 -2.01 25.53
CA ARG A 174 19.18 -2.85 24.50
C ARG A 174 18.64 -4.26 24.51
N ASP A 175 18.60 -4.91 25.67
CA ASP A 175 18.16 -6.29 25.78
C ASP A 175 16.69 -6.46 25.36
N LEU A 176 15.83 -5.51 25.71
CA LEU A 176 14.42 -5.47 25.32
C LEU A 176 14.25 -5.36 23.80
N TYR A 177 14.91 -4.38 23.18
CA TYR A 177 14.76 -4.12 21.75
C TYR A 177 15.46 -5.15 20.85
N LEU A 178 16.51 -5.82 21.33
CA LEU A 178 17.17 -6.91 20.61
C LEU A 178 16.32 -8.20 20.58
N HIS A 179 15.50 -8.43 21.61
CA HIS A 179 14.73 -9.68 21.77
C HIS A 179 13.22 -9.47 21.68
N LEU A 180 12.77 -8.53 20.84
CA LEU A 180 11.35 -8.27 20.64
C LEU A 180 10.62 -9.50 20.08
N THR A 181 9.53 -9.87 20.75
CA THR A 181 8.61 -10.90 20.27
C THR A 181 7.83 -10.40 19.04
N PRO A 182 7.25 -11.30 18.22
CA PRO A 182 6.42 -10.90 17.07
C PRO A 182 5.28 -9.91 17.44
N VAL A 183 4.66 -10.10 18.59
CA VAL A 183 3.58 -9.22 19.10
C VAL A 183 4.10 -7.84 19.48
N GLN A 184 5.30 -7.78 20.08
CA GLN A 184 5.95 -6.51 20.41
C GLN A 184 6.38 -5.78 19.14
N ARG A 185 6.96 -6.48 18.16
CA ARG A 185 7.29 -5.90 16.84
C ARG A 185 6.06 -5.35 16.13
N LEU A 186 4.93 -6.07 16.14
CA LEU A 186 3.65 -5.56 15.63
C LEU A 186 3.22 -4.26 16.33
N SER A 187 3.45 -4.15 17.65
CA SER A 187 3.14 -2.94 18.41
C SER A 187 4.05 -1.77 17.99
N VAL A 188 5.33 -2.04 17.69
CA VAL A 188 6.28 -1.05 17.15
C VAL A 188 5.94 -0.66 15.70
N ALA A 189 5.46 -1.59 14.87
CA ALA A 189 4.96 -1.30 13.52
C ALA A 189 3.76 -0.35 13.53
N ARG A 190 2.90 -0.49 14.56
CA ARG A 190 1.71 0.33 14.78
C ARG A 190 1.97 1.58 15.63
N HIS A 191 3.22 1.89 15.91
CA HIS A 191 3.57 3.01 16.78
C HIS A 191 3.03 4.35 16.20
N PRO A 192 2.32 5.19 16.98
CA PRO A 192 1.70 6.41 16.45
C PRO A 192 2.67 7.42 15.83
N ASN A 193 3.92 7.44 16.33
CA ASN A 193 4.97 8.32 15.83
C ASN A 193 5.89 7.61 14.82
N ARG A 194 5.51 6.43 14.30
CA ARG A 194 6.28 5.75 13.26
C ARG A 194 6.36 6.66 12.03
N PRO A 195 7.57 6.86 11.44
CA PRO A 195 7.71 7.73 10.27
C PRO A 195 6.84 7.24 9.12
N THR A 196 6.12 8.16 8.48
CA THR A 196 5.21 7.87 7.38
C THR A 196 5.94 7.90 6.03
N PHE A 197 5.28 7.49 4.95
CA PHE A 197 5.82 7.52 3.60
C PHE A 197 6.47 8.88 3.23
N LEU A 198 5.74 9.99 3.42
CA LEU A 198 6.25 11.32 3.11
C LEU A 198 7.41 11.75 4.04
N ASP A 199 7.45 11.29 5.29
CA ASP A 199 8.60 11.55 6.16
C ASP A 199 9.88 10.90 5.58
N HIS A 200 9.78 9.69 5.03
CA HIS A 200 10.92 9.04 4.37
C HIS A 200 11.27 9.69 3.02
N VAL A 201 10.28 9.96 2.17
CA VAL A 201 10.53 10.56 0.85
C VAL A 201 11.26 11.90 0.97
N LEU A 202 10.81 12.77 1.88
CA LEU A 202 11.43 14.09 2.07
C LEU A 202 12.83 14.01 2.70
N ASN A 203 13.13 12.94 3.45
CA ASN A 203 14.48 12.71 3.99
C ASN A 203 15.45 12.04 3.01
N ILE A 204 14.93 11.36 1.98
CA ILE A 204 15.74 10.57 1.02
C ILE A 204 15.99 11.33 -0.28
N THR A 205 15.06 12.21 -0.67
CA THR A 205 15.07 12.89 -1.97
C THR A 205 15.63 14.30 -1.91
N ASP A 206 16.35 14.69 -2.97
CA ASP A 206 16.88 16.05 -3.14
C ASP A 206 15.80 17.00 -3.69
N LYS A 207 14.90 16.46 -4.51
CA LYS A 207 13.76 17.15 -5.12
C LYS A 207 12.56 16.23 -5.10
N TRP A 208 11.39 16.78 -4.82
CA TRP A 208 10.13 16.05 -4.75
C TRP A 208 9.00 16.84 -5.41
N VAL A 209 8.20 16.14 -6.21
CA VAL A 209 6.96 16.66 -6.79
C VAL A 209 5.86 15.61 -6.63
N GLU A 210 4.88 15.92 -5.77
CA GLU A 210 3.68 15.08 -5.59
C GLU A 210 2.78 15.16 -6.84
N LEU A 211 2.22 14.02 -7.24
CA LEU A 211 1.35 13.89 -8.40
C LEU A 211 0.00 13.30 -7.97
N HIS A 212 -1.07 13.99 -8.35
CA HIS A 212 -2.42 13.72 -7.86
C HIS A 212 -3.35 13.10 -8.89
N GLY A 213 -4.38 12.41 -8.40
CA GLY A 213 -5.57 11.99 -9.14
C GLY A 213 -5.41 10.72 -9.98
N ASP A 214 -6.49 9.95 -10.09
CA ASP A 214 -6.58 8.75 -10.93
C ASP A 214 -7.08 9.03 -12.36
N ARG A 215 -7.52 10.27 -12.65
CA ARG A 215 -8.27 10.69 -13.85
C ARG A 215 -9.69 10.10 -13.95
N GLY A 216 -10.16 9.41 -12.92
CA GLY A 216 -11.52 8.92 -12.71
C GLY A 216 -12.38 9.82 -11.81
N GLY A 217 -11.83 10.94 -11.34
CA GLY A 217 -12.57 11.99 -10.62
C GLY A 217 -12.30 12.08 -9.12
N TYR A 218 -11.37 11.27 -8.58
CA TYR A 218 -10.99 11.35 -7.16
C TYR A 218 -9.48 11.19 -6.96
N ASP A 219 -8.91 12.04 -6.11
CA ASP A 219 -7.54 11.89 -5.64
C ASP A 219 -7.55 11.30 -4.24
N ASP A 220 -7.21 10.01 -4.13
CA ASP A 220 -7.24 9.32 -2.86
C ASP A 220 -6.08 9.77 -1.95
N PRO A 221 -6.37 10.38 -0.78
CA PRO A 221 -5.34 10.87 0.11
C PRO A 221 -4.55 9.73 0.79
N ALA A 222 -5.09 8.52 0.90
CA ALA A 222 -4.45 7.39 1.58
C ALA A 222 -3.26 6.80 0.81
N LEU A 223 -3.16 7.08 -0.50
CA LEU A 223 -2.08 6.63 -1.36
C LEU A 223 -1.43 7.82 -2.03
N VAL A 224 -0.18 8.14 -1.74
CA VAL A 224 0.52 9.29 -2.34
C VAL A 224 1.46 8.80 -3.43
N CYS A 225 1.59 9.56 -4.52
CA CYS A 225 2.53 9.26 -5.59
C CYS A 225 3.25 10.54 -6.03
N GLY A 226 4.43 10.41 -6.62
CA GLY A 226 5.17 11.56 -7.11
C GLY A 226 6.51 11.20 -7.70
N ILE A 227 7.19 12.19 -8.26
CA ILE A 227 8.54 12.02 -8.81
C ILE A 227 9.53 12.65 -7.84
N GLY A 228 10.55 11.88 -7.48
CA GLY A 228 11.63 12.35 -6.64
C GLY A 228 12.99 12.09 -7.27
N LYS A 229 14.01 12.81 -6.80
CA LYS A 229 15.40 12.64 -7.23
C LYS A 229 16.27 12.17 -6.08
N ILE A 230 17.06 11.11 -6.31
CA ILE A 230 18.08 10.62 -5.37
C ILE A 230 19.40 10.59 -6.13
N GLU A 231 20.42 11.34 -5.67
CA GLU A 231 21.79 11.25 -6.19
C GLU A 231 21.89 11.37 -7.71
N GLY A 232 21.11 12.28 -8.31
CA GLY A 232 21.12 12.49 -9.76
C GLY A 232 20.05 11.70 -10.52
N MET A 233 19.51 10.62 -9.96
CA MET A 233 18.56 9.73 -10.63
C MET A 233 17.11 10.02 -10.23
N SER A 234 16.20 10.02 -11.20
CA SER A 234 14.76 10.24 -10.99
C SER A 234 14.02 8.93 -10.79
N PHE A 235 13.14 8.91 -9.79
CA PHE A 235 12.33 7.76 -9.41
C PHE A 235 10.86 8.15 -9.35
N MET A 236 9.99 7.21 -9.71
CA MET A 236 8.57 7.29 -9.38
C MET A 236 8.35 6.68 -7.99
N PHE A 237 7.90 7.50 -7.05
CA PHE A 237 7.54 7.03 -5.72
C PHE A 237 6.03 6.83 -5.62
N MET A 238 5.64 5.81 -4.88
CA MET A 238 4.27 5.63 -4.41
C MET A 238 4.26 4.97 -3.05
N GLY A 239 3.26 5.28 -2.23
CA GLY A 239 3.15 4.63 -0.94
C GLY A 239 1.88 4.95 -0.20
N HIS A 240 1.59 4.11 0.80
CA HIS A 240 0.53 4.34 1.75
C HIS A 240 0.92 5.49 2.69
N GLN A 241 0.09 6.52 2.75
CA GLN A 241 0.36 7.69 3.59
C GLN A 241 -0.54 7.67 4.82
N LYS A 242 0.00 7.31 5.98
CA LYS A 242 -0.68 7.52 7.28
C LYS A 242 -0.62 8.99 7.69
N GLY A 243 -1.42 9.37 8.68
CA GLY A 243 -1.34 10.69 9.29
C GLY A 243 -0.45 10.70 10.53
N ARG A 244 0.23 11.82 10.77
CA ARG A 244 1.09 12.00 11.96
C ARG A 244 0.31 12.38 13.22
N ASN A 245 -0.99 12.65 13.08
CA ASN A 245 -1.91 12.97 14.16
C ASN A 245 -3.33 12.52 13.78
N THR A 246 -4.28 12.60 14.71
CA THR A 246 -5.67 12.16 14.50
C THR A 246 -6.36 12.83 13.32
N LYS A 247 -6.16 14.15 13.13
CA LYS A 247 -6.79 14.88 12.02
C LYS A 247 -6.25 14.42 10.67
N GLU A 248 -4.92 14.29 10.57
CA GLU A 248 -4.27 13.76 9.37
C GLU A 248 -4.67 12.31 9.11
N ASN A 249 -4.79 11.47 10.16
CA ASN A 249 -5.18 10.07 10.01
C ASN A 249 -6.60 9.94 9.46
N ILE A 250 -7.55 10.74 9.94
CA ILE A 250 -8.91 10.77 9.40
C ILE A 250 -8.89 11.21 7.92
N TYR A 251 -8.17 12.29 7.61
CA TYR A 251 -8.06 12.78 6.22
C TYR A 251 -7.45 11.74 5.28
N ARG A 252 -6.41 11.05 5.73
CA ARG A 252 -5.69 10.01 4.97
C ARG A 252 -6.34 8.63 5.07
N ASN A 253 -7.55 8.54 5.63
CA ASN A 253 -8.28 7.28 5.86
C ASN A 253 -7.41 6.19 6.52
N PHE A 254 -6.55 6.57 7.47
CA PHE A 254 -5.58 5.70 8.16
C PHE A 254 -4.71 4.88 7.20
N ALA A 255 -4.40 5.45 6.03
CA ALA A 255 -3.70 4.81 4.94
C ALA A 255 -4.39 3.53 4.42
N MET A 256 -5.72 3.51 4.41
CA MET A 256 -6.53 2.49 3.74
C MET A 256 -7.01 3.03 2.40
N PRO A 257 -6.37 2.68 1.27
CA PRO A 257 -6.79 3.19 -0.03
C PRO A 257 -8.14 2.63 -0.46
N THR A 258 -8.92 3.50 -1.09
CA THR A 258 -10.08 3.18 -1.92
C THR A 258 -9.61 2.71 -3.32
N PRO A 259 -10.52 2.23 -4.19
CA PRO A 259 -10.13 1.76 -5.52
C PRO A 259 -9.43 2.84 -6.36
N ASN A 260 -9.84 4.10 -6.19
CA ASN A 260 -9.25 5.25 -6.86
C ASN A 260 -7.76 5.44 -6.49
N GLY A 261 -7.37 5.11 -5.25
CA GLY A 261 -5.96 5.12 -4.84
C GLY A 261 -5.14 4.14 -5.66
N TYR A 262 -5.59 2.89 -5.78
CA TYR A 262 -4.88 1.88 -6.57
C TYR A 262 -4.84 2.22 -8.07
N ARG A 263 -5.92 2.77 -8.62
CA ARG A 263 -5.96 3.27 -10.01
C ARG A 263 -4.99 4.44 -10.23
N LYS A 264 -4.87 5.35 -9.26
CA LYS A 264 -3.84 6.40 -9.27
C LYS A 264 -2.44 5.78 -9.30
N ALA A 265 -2.14 4.82 -8.42
CA ALA A 265 -0.84 4.14 -8.45
C ALA A 265 -0.58 3.46 -9.80
N LEU A 266 -1.56 2.75 -10.38
CA LEU A 266 -1.41 2.14 -11.70
C LEU A 266 -1.11 3.16 -12.79
N ARG A 267 -1.80 4.30 -12.77
CA ARG A 267 -1.53 5.40 -13.69
C ARG A 267 -0.08 5.87 -13.58
N MET A 268 0.44 6.00 -12.37
CA MET A 268 1.82 6.41 -12.13
C MET A 268 2.84 5.33 -12.50
N MET A 269 2.53 4.06 -12.24
CA MET A 269 3.35 2.92 -12.68
C MET A 269 3.49 2.88 -14.20
N ARG A 270 2.40 3.09 -14.94
CA ARG A 270 2.43 3.19 -16.41
C ARG A 270 3.22 4.40 -16.90
N HIS A 271 3.12 5.53 -16.19
CA HIS A 271 3.92 6.71 -16.51
C HIS A 271 5.41 6.45 -16.29
N ALA A 272 5.76 5.79 -15.19
CA ALA A 272 7.13 5.38 -14.89
C ALA A 272 7.67 4.43 -15.97
N ASP A 273 6.90 3.42 -16.37
CA ASP A 273 7.29 2.49 -17.44
C ASP A 273 7.51 3.18 -18.79
N HIS A 274 6.61 4.11 -19.15
CA HIS A 274 6.72 4.87 -20.40
C HIS A 274 7.98 5.74 -20.46
N HIS A 275 8.33 6.39 -19.35
CA HIS A 275 9.46 7.33 -19.27
C HIS A 275 10.77 6.71 -18.76
N GLY A 276 10.76 5.42 -18.41
CA GLY A 276 11.94 4.72 -17.91
C GLY A 276 12.33 5.09 -16.48
N PHE A 277 11.40 5.57 -15.65
CA PHE A 277 11.66 5.83 -14.23
C PHE A 277 11.59 4.53 -13.43
N PRO A 278 12.63 4.17 -12.66
CA PRO A 278 12.50 3.14 -11.64
C PRO A 278 11.40 3.47 -10.62
N ILE A 279 10.73 2.45 -10.10
CA ILE A 279 9.61 2.58 -9.17
C ILE A 279 10.05 2.22 -7.76
N LEU A 280 9.76 3.10 -6.81
CA LEU A 280 9.94 2.87 -5.37
C LEU A 280 8.57 2.87 -4.68
N SER A 281 8.18 1.71 -4.16
CA SER A 281 6.90 1.53 -3.47
C SER A 281 7.11 1.42 -1.97
N PHE A 282 6.28 2.08 -1.16
CA PHE A 282 6.36 2.10 0.28
C PHE A 282 5.06 1.60 0.92
N ILE A 283 5.14 0.49 1.63
CA ILE A 283 3.98 -0.17 2.22
C ILE A 283 3.82 0.19 3.69
N ASP A 284 2.68 0.79 4.02
CA ASP A 284 2.24 1.09 5.39
C ASP A 284 0.71 1.24 5.49
N THR A 285 0.01 0.11 5.39
CA THR A 285 -1.44 0.04 5.43
C THR A 285 -1.93 -1.11 6.31
N PRO A 286 -2.98 -0.92 7.12
CA PRO A 286 -3.65 -2.04 7.78
C PRO A 286 -4.44 -2.90 6.78
N GLY A 287 -4.71 -2.38 5.58
CA GLY A 287 -5.44 -3.05 4.50
C GLY A 287 -6.14 -2.08 3.56
N ALA A 288 -6.71 -2.60 2.48
CA ALA A 288 -7.57 -1.82 1.60
C ALA A 288 -8.84 -1.38 2.36
N TYR A 289 -9.38 -0.20 2.03
CA TYR A 289 -10.60 0.27 2.69
C TYR A 289 -11.78 -0.65 2.37
N ALA A 290 -12.35 -1.26 3.42
CA ALA A 290 -13.46 -2.21 3.33
C ALA A 290 -14.81 -1.51 3.56
N GLY A 291 -15.18 -0.59 2.68
CA GLY A 291 -16.44 0.16 2.73
C GLY A 291 -17.36 -0.16 1.56
N ILE A 292 -18.68 0.03 1.75
CA ILE A 292 -19.70 -0.22 0.70
C ILE A 292 -19.35 0.49 -0.60
N LYS A 293 -18.94 1.77 -0.52
CA LYS A 293 -18.60 2.54 -1.71
C LYS A 293 -17.35 2.02 -2.43
N ALA A 294 -16.38 1.46 -1.68
CA ALA A 294 -15.20 0.85 -2.27
C ALA A 294 -15.57 -0.43 -3.04
N GLU A 295 -16.48 -1.24 -2.50
CA GLU A 295 -17.01 -2.42 -3.19
C GLU A 295 -17.79 -2.04 -4.46
N GLU A 296 -18.70 -1.07 -4.38
CA GLU A 296 -19.44 -0.55 -5.56
C GLU A 296 -18.50 -0.06 -6.68
N LEU A 297 -17.37 0.55 -6.29
CA LEU A 297 -16.37 1.08 -7.22
C LEU A 297 -15.33 0.05 -7.65
N GLY A 298 -15.42 -1.21 -7.20
CA GLY A 298 -14.54 -2.30 -7.63
C GLY A 298 -13.19 -2.35 -6.91
N GLN A 299 -13.18 -2.47 -5.58
CA GLN A 299 -11.94 -2.61 -4.79
C GLN A 299 -11.11 -3.83 -5.21
N GLY A 300 -11.76 -5.00 -5.37
CA GLY A 300 -11.09 -6.21 -5.84
C GLY A 300 -10.55 -6.07 -7.27
N GLU A 301 -11.29 -5.41 -8.15
CA GLU A 301 -10.86 -5.15 -9.54
C GLU A 301 -9.62 -4.25 -9.57
N ALA A 302 -9.63 -3.14 -8.84
CA ALA A 302 -8.51 -2.19 -8.84
C ALA A 302 -7.22 -2.84 -8.29
N ILE A 303 -7.33 -3.66 -7.23
CA ILE A 303 -6.20 -4.43 -6.72
C ILE A 303 -5.71 -5.44 -7.77
N ALA A 304 -6.61 -6.25 -8.34
CA ALA A 304 -6.25 -7.27 -9.32
C ALA A 304 -5.60 -6.69 -10.58
N HIS A 305 -6.10 -5.55 -11.06
CA HIS A 305 -5.51 -4.83 -12.19
C HIS A 305 -4.09 -4.36 -11.88
N ASN A 306 -3.83 -3.79 -10.70
CA ASN A 306 -2.48 -3.44 -10.31
C ASN A 306 -1.54 -4.65 -10.33
N LEU A 307 -1.94 -5.76 -9.70
CA LEU A 307 -1.11 -6.97 -9.64
C LEU A 307 -0.75 -7.46 -11.05
N ARG A 308 -1.74 -7.56 -11.93
CA ARG A 308 -1.55 -8.01 -13.32
C ARG A 308 -0.55 -7.12 -14.06
N GLU A 309 -0.71 -5.80 -13.97
CA GLU A 309 0.08 -4.84 -14.73
C GLU A 309 1.52 -4.74 -14.20
N MET A 310 1.72 -4.86 -12.88
CA MET A 310 3.04 -4.83 -12.26
C MET A 310 3.98 -5.93 -12.77
N PHE A 311 3.47 -7.10 -13.16
CA PHE A 311 4.30 -8.15 -13.79
C PHE A 311 4.84 -7.77 -15.18
N GLY A 312 4.15 -6.87 -15.89
CA GLY A 312 4.52 -6.45 -17.25
C GLY A 312 5.35 -5.17 -17.33
N LEU A 313 5.70 -4.54 -16.19
CA LEU A 313 6.50 -3.31 -16.19
C LEU A 313 7.98 -3.62 -16.52
N ARG A 314 8.55 -2.84 -17.43
CA ARG A 314 9.91 -2.95 -17.96
C ARG A 314 10.95 -2.20 -17.13
N VAL A 315 10.50 -1.40 -16.17
CA VAL A 315 11.33 -0.66 -15.22
C VAL A 315 11.51 -1.43 -13.91
N PRO A 316 12.63 -1.26 -13.20
CA PRO A 316 12.87 -1.90 -11.91
C PRO A 316 11.96 -1.35 -10.81
N ILE A 317 11.49 -2.24 -9.95
CA ILE A 317 10.57 -1.98 -8.86
C ILE A 317 11.19 -2.49 -7.57
N ILE A 318 11.35 -1.59 -6.60
CA ILE A 318 11.69 -1.94 -5.22
C ILE A 318 10.53 -1.57 -4.31
N THR A 319 10.04 -2.52 -3.53
CA THR A 319 9.01 -2.29 -2.51
C THR A 319 9.64 -2.37 -1.13
N THR A 320 9.39 -1.36 -0.29
CA THR A 320 9.84 -1.29 1.09
C THR A 320 8.63 -1.29 2.04
N VAL A 321 8.49 -2.31 2.88
CA VAL A 321 7.50 -2.31 3.96
C VAL A 321 8.07 -1.51 5.13
N ILE A 322 7.51 -0.33 5.36
CA ILE A 322 7.98 0.60 6.40
C ILE A 322 7.14 0.52 7.67
N GLY A 323 5.94 -0.06 7.64
CA GLY A 323 5.08 -0.22 8.81
C GLY A 323 4.27 -1.50 8.73
N GLU A 324 2.98 -1.38 8.44
CA GLU A 324 2.11 -2.54 8.26
C GLU A 324 1.92 -2.91 6.78
N GLY A 325 2.10 -4.19 6.45
CA GLY A 325 1.77 -4.78 5.16
C GLY A 325 0.45 -5.54 5.23
N GLY A 326 -0.67 -4.81 5.20
CA GLY A 326 -2.00 -5.40 5.30
C GLY A 326 -2.54 -6.00 4.00
N SER A 327 -2.50 -7.33 3.89
CA SER A 327 -3.27 -8.13 2.92
C SER A 327 -3.12 -7.67 1.45
N GLY A 328 -4.17 -7.84 0.65
CA GLY A 328 -4.23 -7.42 -0.75
C GLY A 328 -4.05 -5.91 -0.95
N GLY A 329 -4.36 -5.08 0.05
CA GLY A 329 -4.17 -3.64 -0.04
C GLY A 329 -2.70 -3.21 -0.02
N ALA A 330 -1.87 -3.95 0.73
CA ALA A 330 -0.42 -3.83 0.65
C ALA A 330 0.10 -4.41 -0.67
N LEU A 331 -0.36 -5.62 -1.04
CA LEU A 331 0.09 -6.33 -2.23
C LEU A 331 -0.20 -5.59 -3.53
N ALA A 332 -1.24 -4.76 -3.59
CA ALA A 332 -1.61 -3.94 -4.74
C ALA A 332 -0.52 -2.97 -5.24
N ILE A 333 0.52 -2.73 -4.44
CA ILE A 333 1.74 -2.01 -4.84
C ILE A 333 3.01 -2.80 -4.45
N GLY A 334 2.88 -4.11 -4.25
CA GLY A 334 3.90 -5.00 -3.70
C GLY A 334 4.54 -5.98 -4.69
N CYS A 335 4.02 -6.10 -5.92
CA CYS A 335 4.63 -6.92 -6.97
C CYS A 335 5.91 -6.25 -7.49
N CYS A 336 7.07 -6.68 -6.99
CA CYS A 336 8.35 -6.00 -7.20
C CYS A 336 9.50 -6.96 -7.54
N ASP A 337 10.61 -6.40 -8.01
CA ASP A 337 11.85 -7.15 -8.22
C ASP A 337 12.51 -7.45 -6.87
N LYS A 338 12.58 -6.44 -5.99
CA LYS A 338 13.12 -6.56 -4.63
C LYS A 338 12.13 -6.08 -3.57
N MET A 339 11.86 -6.95 -2.59
CA MET A 339 11.02 -6.70 -1.43
C MET A 339 11.93 -6.52 -0.22
N ILE A 340 11.90 -5.34 0.38
CA ILE A 340 12.70 -4.99 1.55
C ILE A 340 11.75 -4.66 2.70
N MET A 341 12.12 -4.98 3.94
CA MET A 341 11.30 -4.65 5.11
C MET A 341 12.13 -3.96 6.18
N LEU A 342 11.57 -2.99 6.88
CA LEU A 342 12.16 -2.52 8.13
C LEU A 342 12.05 -3.62 9.21
N GLU A 343 13.00 -3.64 10.13
CA GLU A 343 13.16 -4.68 11.15
C GLU A 343 11.91 -4.96 11.98
N ASN A 344 11.17 -3.90 12.33
CA ASN A 344 9.95 -4.00 13.12
C ASN A 344 8.68 -3.89 12.25
N ALA A 345 8.80 -3.78 10.92
CA ALA A 345 7.65 -3.86 10.04
C ALA A 345 7.07 -5.29 10.00
N VAL A 346 5.79 -5.37 9.65
CA VAL A 346 5.06 -6.64 9.56
C VAL A 346 4.37 -6.78 8.21
N TYR A 347 4.24 -8.01 7.70
CA TYR A 347 3.50 -8.29 6.46
C TYR A 347 2.62 -9.53 6.68
N TYR A 348 1.33 -9.43 6.41
CA TYR A 348 0.37 -10.50 6.68
C TYR A 348 -0.77 -10.56 5.67
N VAL A 349 -1.33 -11.76 5.48
CA VAL A 349 -2.51 -12.00 4.64
C VAL A 349 -3.81 -11.47 5.27
N ALA A 350 -3.90 -11.50 6.60
CA ALA A 350 -5.01 -10.99 7.38
C ALA A 350 -4.47 -10.45 8.70
N SER A 351 -5.11 -9.42 9.26
CA SER A 351 -4.66 -8.89 10.56
C SER A 351 -4.72 -9.98 11.63
N PRO A 352 -3.81 -9.98 12.61
CA PRO A 352 -3.84 -10.96 13.69
C PRO A 352 -5.18 -10.98 14.43
N GLU A 353 -5.84 -9.83 14.57
CA GLU A 353 -7.17 -9.71 15.17
C GLU A 353 -8.25 -10.43 14.34
N ALA A 354 -8.25 -10.24 13.02
CA ALA A 354 -9.20 -10.89 12.13
C ALA A 354 -8.96 -12.41 12.07
N CYS A 355 -7.69 -12.82 11.97
CA CYS A 355 -7.29 -14.22 12.02
C CYS A 355 -7.73 -14.88 13.35
N ALA A 356 -7.54 -14.20 14.47
CA ALA A 356 -7.97 -14.65 15.80
C ALA A 356 -9.49 -14.81 15.90
N ALA A 357 -10.25 -13.84 15.39
CA ALA A 357 -11.71 -13.90 15.38
C ALA A 357 -12.25 -15.08 14.54
N ILE A 358 -11.57 -15.47 13.46
CA ILE A 358 -12.00 -16.57 12.60
C ILE A 358 -11.58 -17.93 13.17
N LEU A 359 -10.29 -18.11 13.45
CA LEU A 359 -9.73 -19.42 13.83
C LEU A 359 -9.95 -19.77 15.30
N TRP A 360 -9.93 -18.77 16.18
CA TRP A 360 -10.10 -18.94 17.62
C TRP A 360 -11.43 -18.40 18.16
N LYS A 361 -12.30 -17.86 17.29
CA LYS A 361 -13.61 -17.29 17.66
C LYS A 361 -13.52 -16.16 18.71
N THR A 362 -12.34 -15.54 18.85
CA THR A 362 -12.11 -14.42 19.78
C THR A 362 -10.94 -13.57 19.32
N ALA A 363 -11.13 -12.25 19.30
CA ALA A 363 -10.06 -11.30 19.01
C ALA A 363 -8.96 -11.29 20.09
N ALA A 364 -9.27 -11.73 21.32
CA ALA A 364 -8.31 -11.81 22.42
C ALA A 364 -7.16 -12.81 22.12
N ALA A 365 -7.35 -13.73 21.17
CA ALA A 365 -6.32 -14.66 20.72
C ALA A 365 -5.35 -14.04 19.67
N ALA A 366 -5.39 -12.73 19.42
CA ALA A 366 -4.49 -12.04 18.50
C ALA A 366 -2.99 -12.31 18.74
N PRO A 367 -2.48 -12.40 19.99
CA PRO A 367 -1.08 -12.76 20.22
C PRO A 367 -0.72 -14.14 19.64
N LYS A 368 -1.59 -15.14 19.86
CA LYS A 368 -1.43 -16.49 19.32
C LYS A 368 -1.50 -16.52 17.79
N ALA A 369 -2.42 -15.74 17.21
CA ALA A 369 -2.52 -15.61 15.76
C ALA A 369 -1.28 -14.94 15.16
N THR A 370 -0.71 -13.94 15.84
CA THR A 370 0.50 -13.22 15.41
C THR A 370 1.69 -14.16 15.26
N GLU A 371 1.90 -15.03 16.26
CA GLU A 371 2.97 -16.03 16.22
C GLU A 371 2.74 -17.07 15.12
N ALA A 372 1.51 -17.56 14.97
CA ALA A 372 1.16 -18.56 13.97
C ALA A 372 1.32 -18.05 12.52
N LEU A 373 1.03 -16.76 12.29
CA LEU A 373 1.10 -16.15 10.96
C LEU A 373 2.52 -15.83 10.47
N ARG A 374 3.54 -15.85 11.36
CA ARG A 374 4.95 -15.58 11.02
C ARG A 374 5.16 -14.27 10.24
N ILE A 375 4.59 -13.18 10.76
CA ILE A 375 4.44 -11.90 10.04
C ILE A 375 5.70 -11.01 10.01
N THR A 376 6.80 -11.41 10.66
CA THR A 376 7.99 -10.57 10.87
C THR A 376 8.97 -10.70 9.70
N GLY A 377 9.75 -9.64 9.43
CA GLY A 377 10.69 -9.62 8.32
C GLY A 377 11.65 -10.82 8.30
N MET A 378 12.21 -11.20 9.45
CA MET A 378 13.13 -12.35 9.54
C MET A 378 12.46 -13.69 9.23
N GLU A 379 11.20 -13.88 9.61
CA GLU A 379 10.46 -15.10 9.24
C GLU A 379 10.11 -15.10 7.76
N LEU A 380 9.73 -13.96 7.20
CA LEU A 380 9.41 -13.80 5.79
C LEU A 380 10.63 -13.93 4.88
N MET A 381 11.83 -13.59 5.36
CA MET A 381 13.08 -13.91 4.67
C MET A 381 13.32 -15.42 4.59
N LYS A 382 13.02 -16.19 5.65
CA LYS A 382 13.13 -17.66 5.63
C LYS A 382 12.12 -18.31 4.68
N LEU A 383 11.06 -17.60 4.34
CA LEU A 383 10.01 -18.03 3.40
C LEU A 383 10.25 -17.50 1.98
N ASP A 384 11.41 -16.86 1.71
CA ASP A 384 11.76 -16.25 0.43
C ASP A 384 10.75 -15.20 -0.08
N VAL A 385 9.98 -14.59 0.83
CA VAL A 385 9.04 -13.50 0.52
C VAL A 385 9.75 -12.14 0.52
N VAL A 386 10.73 -11.98 1.41
CA VAL A 386 11.49 -10.74 1.63
C VAL A 386 12.95 -10.97 1.29
N ASP A 387 13.54 -10.07 0.51
CA ASP A 387 14.95 -10.16 0.09
C ASP A 387 15.91 -9.64 1.18
N GLU A 388 15.53 -8.58 1.91
CA GLU A 388 16.40 -7.98 2.93
C GLU A 388 15.57 -7.33 4.05
N VAL A 389 16.07 -7.44 5.29
CA VAL A 389 15.56 -6.71 6.45
C VAL A 389 16.53 -5.59 6.80
N ILE A 390 16.04 -4.35 6.81
CA ILE A 390 16.81 -3.16 7.19
C ILE A 390 16.72 -3.00 8.71
N PRO A 391 17.86 -2.93 9.42
CA PRO A 391 17.86 -2.69 10.86
C PRO A 391 17.31 -1.31 11.20
N GLU A 392 16.49 -1.24 12.25
CA GLU A 392 16.00 0.02 12.80
C GLU A 392 16.95 0.55 13.89
N PRO A 393 16.92 1.86 14.18
CA PRO A 393 17.61 2.42 15.35
C PRO A 393 17.15 1.75 16.64
N LEU A 394 17.97 1.81 17.69
CA LEU A 394 17.58 1.31 19.00
C LEU A 394 16.34 2.07 19.51
N GLY A 395 15.25 1.36 19.80
CA GLY A 395 13.94 1.95 20.07
C GLY A 395 12.97 1.94 18.89
N GLY A 396 13.41 1.51 17.70
CA GLY A 396 12.63 1.48 16.47
C GLY A 396 12.72 2.76 15.64
N ALA A 397 12.11 2.73 14.45
CA ALA A 397 12.22 3.76 13.41
C ALA A 397 11.83 5.18 13.86
N HIS A 398 10.91 5.28 14.82
CA HIS A 398 10.47 6.56 15.37
C HIS A 398 11.50 7.21 16.31
N SER A 399 12.48 6.46 16.81
CA SER A 399 13.55 6.99 17.66
C SER A 399 14.57 7.81 16.88
N ASP A 400 14.87 7.42 15.63
CA ASP A 400 15.66 8.21 14.69
C ASP A 400 15.14 8.04 13.24
N PRO A 401 14.15 8.87 12.85
CA PRO A 401 13.56 8.82 11.51
C PRO A 401 14.57 9.14 10.40
N VAL A 402 15.57 9.97 10.68
CA VAL A 402 16.58 10.40 9.70
C VAL A 402 17.55 9.26 9.42
N LEU A 403 18.06 8.60 10.46
CA LEU A 403 18.90 7.42 10.31
C LEU A 403 18.15 6.29 9.62
N THR A 404 16.89 6.05 9.99
CA THR A 404 16.04 5.05 9.32
C THR A 404 15.92 5.34 7.81
N SER A 405 15.65 6.59 7.46
CA SER A 405 15.55 7.03 6.06
C SER A 405 16.87 6.86 5.31
N LYS A 406 18.01 7.15 5.94
CA LYS A 406 19.34 6.91 5.37
C LYS A 406 19.60 5.43 5.11
N ASN A 407 19.23 4.55 6.05
CA ASN A 407 19.36 3.11 5.87
C ASN A 407 18.51 2.60 4.71
N ILE A 408 17.25 3.06 4.60
CA ILE A 408 16.39 2.77 3.45
C ILE A 408 17.03 3.24 2.14
N LYS A 409 17.50 4.50 2.08
CA LYS A 409 18.19 5.04 0.89
C LYS A 409 19.37 4.18 0.47
N ALA A 410 20.23 3.80 1.42
CA ALA A 410 21.41 2.99 1.14
C ALA A 410 21.04 1.62 0.54
N THR A 411 20.06 0.92 1.12
CA THR A 411 19.60 -0.38 0.62
C THR A 411 18.91 -0.27 -0.73
N ILE A 412 18.09 0.77 -0.96
CA ILE A 412 17.47 1.04 -2.26
C ILE A 412 18.54 1.24 -3.33
N LEU A 413 19.55 2.09 -3.09
CA LEU A 413 20.60 2.38 -4.07
C LEU A 413 21.47 1.15 -4.37
N LYS A 414 21.76 0.32 -3.36
CA LYS A 414 22.44 -0.96 -3.52
C LYS A 414 21.71 -1.86 -4.53
N TYR A 415 20.42 -2.15 -4.30
CA TYR A 415 19.65 -3.02 -5.19
C TYR A 415 19.36 -2.37 -6.54
N MET A 416 19.11 -1.07 -6.58
CA MET A 416 18.84 -0.39 -7.84
C MET A 416 20.06 -0.44 -8.77
N LYS A 417 21.28 -0.32 -8.22
CA LYS A 417 22.52 -0.49 -9.00
C LYS A 417 22.67 -1.90 -9.61
N GLU A 418 22.10 -2.93 -8.97
CA GLU A 418 22.08 -4.29 -9.51
C GLU A 418 21.00 -4.44 -10.59
N LEU A 419 19.78 -3.99 -10.30
CA LEU A 419 18.63 -4.13 -11.19
C LEU A 419 18.79 -3.35 -12.49
N LEU A 420 19.43 -2.17 -12.46
CA LEU A 420 19.68 -1.35 -13.65
C LEU A 420 20.70 -1.95 -14.64
N LYS A 421 21.41 -3.02 -14.25
CA LYS A 421 22.30 -3.75 -15.18
C LYS A 421 21.54 -4.77 -16.04
N LEU A 422 20.31 -5.08 -15.65
CA LEU A 422 19.48 -6.06 -16.35
C LEU A 422 18.74 -5.37 -17.50
N ASP A 423 18.59 -6.08 -18.60
CA ASP A 423 17.67 -5.65 -19.65
C ASP A 423 16.20 -5.85 -19.20
N PRO A 424 15.25 -5.11 -19.79
CA PRO A 424 13.85 -5.19 -19.39
C PRO A 424 13.21 -6.58 -19.48
N GLU A 425 13.61 -7.41 -20.45
CA GLU A 425 13.03 -8.74 -20.64
C GLU A 425 13.48 -9.67 -19.51
N THR A 426 14.76 -9.62 -19.17
CA THR A 426 15.33 -10.34 -18.03
C THR A 426 14.69 -9.90 -16.72
N LEU A 427 14.50 -8.59 -16.52
CA LEU A 427 13.84 -8.04 -15.32
C LEU A 427 12.43 -8.60 -15.14
N MET A 428 11.58 -8.54 -16.19
CA MET A 428 10.22 -9.09 -16.14
C MET A 428 10.22 -10.60 -15.88
N LYS A 429 11.09 -11.36 -16.54
CA LYS A 429 11.21 -12.81 -16.33
C LYS A 429 11.60 -13.15 -14.89
N GLN A 430 12.56 -12.43 -14.32
CA GLN A 430 12.98 -12.62 -12.93
C GLN A 430 11.86 -12.30 -11.96
N ARG A 431 11.11 -11.20 -12.18
CA ARG A 431 9.94 -10.84 -11.37
C ARG A 431 8.88 -11.94 -11.39
N VAL A 432 8.51 -12.44 -12.57
CA VAL A 432 7.53 -13.53 -12.69
C VAL A 432 8.04 -14.80 -12.01
N ALA A 433 9.30 -15.18 -12.23
CA ALA A 433 9.90 -16.36 -11.63
C ALA A 433 9.88 -16.29 -10.10
N LYS A 434 10.27 -15.14 -9.52
CA LYS A 434 10.24 -14.89 -8.07
C LYS A 434 8.88 -15.21 -7.48
N PHE A 435 7.80 -14.62 -8.01
CA PHE A 435 6.46 -14.86 -7.48
C PHE A 435 5.93 -16.27 -7.80
N ARG A 436 6.34 -16.88 -8.92
CA ARG A 436 5.90 -18.23 -9.27
C ARG A 436 6.50 -19.33 -8.37
N GLN A 437 7.68 -19.07 -7.82
CA GLN A 437 8.38 -19.95 -6.87
C GLN A 437 7.85 -19.82 -5.43
N MET A 438 7.07 -18.78 -5.12
CA MET A 438 6.50 -18.60 -3.79
C MET A 438 5.38 -19.62 -3.52
N GLY A 439 5.55 -20.38 -2.44
CA GLY A 439 4.60 -21.39 -1.98
C GLY A 439 5.17 -22.81 -2.06
N ALA A 440 4.72 -23.67 -1.16
CA ALA A 440 5.10 -25.08 -1.12
C ALA A 440 3.84 -25.95 -1.26
N VAL A 441 3.91 -26.95 -2.13
CA VAL A 441 2.87 -27.96 -2.31
C VAL A 441 3.52 -29.34 -2.29
N GLU A 442 2.89 -30.30 -1.63
CA GLU A 442 3.24 -31.72 -1.76
C GLU A 442 2.43 -32.32 -2.91
N GLU A 443 3.13 -32.80 -3.94
CA GLU A 443 2.51 -33.51 -5.06
C GLU A 443 2.40 -35.02 -4.76
N GLY A 444 1.38 -35.67 -5.31
CA GLY A 444 1.23 -37.14 -5.22
C GLY A 444 0.65 -37.68 -3.91
N VAL A 445 0.19 -36.82 -3.00
CA VAL A 445 -0.57 -37.23 -1.82
C VAL A 445 -2.01 -37.55 -2.23
N GLU A 446 -2.46 -38.79 -2.01
CA GLU A 446 -3.88 -39.14 -2.16
C GLU A 446 -4.69 -38.41 -1.08
N VAL A 447 -5.44 -37.38 -1.51
CA VAL A 447 -6.39 -36.67 -0.65
C VAL A 447 -7.77 -37.28 -0.85
N ASP A 448 -8.38 -37.77 0.23
CA ASP A 448 -9.78 -38.23 0.20
C ASP A 448 -10.69 -37.07 -0.22
N ALA A 449 -11.34 -37.21 -1.38
CA ALA A 449 -12.28 -36.22 -1.89
C ALA A 449 -13.52 -36.05 -0.98
N HIS A 450 -13.77 -37.00 -0.07
CA HIS A 450 -14.93 -37.05 0.81
C HIS A 450 -14.59 -36.72 2.27
N ILE A 451 -13.87 -35.62 2.51
CA ILE A 451 -13.72 -35.08 3.86
C ILE A 451 -15.11 -34.65 4.38
N LYS A 452 -15.64 -35.38 5.38
CA LYS A 452 -16.83 -34.99 6.13
C LYS A 452 -16.56 -33.69 6.89
N ARG A 453 -16.99 -32.56 6.32
CA ARG A 453 -16.95 -31.26 7.00
C ARG A 453 -18.22 -31.09 7.82
N ASN A 454 -18.09 -31.00 9.14
CA ASN A 454 -19.16 -30.57 10.04
C ASN A 454 -19.38 -29.06 9.91
N MET A 455 -19.91 -28.61 8.77
CA MET A 455 -20.35 -27.24 8.59
C MET A 455 -21.69 -27.04 9.31
N LYS A 456 -21.84 -25.95 10.06
CA LYS A 456 -23.13 -25.57 10.66
C LYS A 456 -24.15 -25.44 9.51
N LYS A 457 -25.34 -26.04 9.64
CA LYS A 457 -26.41 -25.86 8.65
C LYS A 457 -26.71 -24.36 8.53
N ARG A 458 -26.76 -23.86 7.29
CA ARG A 458 -27.05 -22.47 6.96
C ARG A 458 -28.38 -22.06 7.63
N GLU A 459 -28.35 -21.01 8.45
CA GLU A 459 -29.53 -20.48 9.15
C GLU A 459 -30.41 -19.61 8.23
N ALA A 460 -29.83 -19.03 7.18
CA ALA A 460 -30.57 -18.27 6.18
C ALA A 460 -31.26 -19.23 5.18
N PRO A 461 -32.58 -19.13 4.97
CA PRO A 461 -33.24 -19.88 3.89
C PRO A 461 -32.55 -19.55 2.57
N LEU A 462 -32.28 -20.57 1.76
CA LEU A 462 -32.05 -20.36 0.34
C LEU A 462 -33.35 -19.76 -0.20
N GLY A 463 -33.34 -18.45 -0.50
CA GLY A 463 -34.32 -17.95 -1.44
C GLY A 463 -34.21 -18.80 -2.69
N SER A 464 -35.34 -19.19 -3.28
CA SER A 464 -35.42 -19.96 -4.53
C SER A 464 -34.78 -19.27 -5.74
N GLU A 465 -34.17 -18.09 -5.52
CA GLU A 465 -33.38 -17.36 -6.49
C GLU A 465 -31.96 -17.20 -5.94
N ASP A 466 -31.11 -18.20 -6.20
CA ASP A 466 -29.66 -17.94 -6.23
C ASP A 466 -29.39 -17.21 -7.56
N PRO A 467 -28.99 -15.94 -7.56
CA PRO A 467 -28.71 -15.21 -8.80
C PRO A 467 -27.53 -15.81 -9.61
N ARG A 468 -26.79 -16.78 -9.06
CA ARG A 468 -25.76 -17.55 -9.77
C ARG A 468 -26.27 -18.84 -10.40
N LEU A 469 -27.46 -19.30 -10.01
CA LEU A 469 -28.16 -20.40 -10.66
C LEU A 469 -29.21 -19.79 -11.58
N LEU A 470 -28.76 -19.32 -12.75
CA LEU A 470 -29.66 -19.06 -13.87
C LEU A 470 -30.36 -20.37 -14.21
N THR A 471 -31.56 -20.58 -13.68
CA THR A 471 -32.42 -21.69 -14.10
C THR A 471 -32.95 -21.36 -15.50
N SER A 472 -33.01 -22.38 -16.34
CA SER A 472 -33.41 -22.32 -17.75
C SER A 472 -34.76 -21.61 -18.01
N GLY A 473 -35.61 -21.48 -16.98
CA GLY A 473 -36.89 -20.75 -17.07
C GLY A 473 -36.76 -19.22 -17.14
N LEU A 474 -35.74 -18.63 -16.51
CA LEU A 474 -35.50 -17.19 -16.61
C LEU A 474 -34.92 -16.80 -17.98
N GLN A 475 -34.13 -17.70 -18.59
CA GLN A 475 -33.64 -17.56 -19.97
C GLN A 475 -34.83 -17.45 -20.95
N GLN A 476 -35.81 -18.34 -20.84
CA GLN A 476 -37.05 -18.26 -21.64
C GLN A 476 -37.85 -16.98 -21.37
N SER A 477 -37.92 -16.52 -20.13
CA SER A 477 -38.63 -15.26 -19.81
C SER A 477 -37.92 -14.01 -20.33
N LEU A 478 -36.58 -14.04 -20.40
CA LEU A 478 -35.74 -12.99 -20.97
C LEU A 478 -35.79 -13.03 -22.49
N ASP A 479 -35.73 -14.20 -23.12
CA ASP A 479 -35.85 -14.38 -24.57
C ASP A 479 -37.26 -13.99 -25.07
N VAL A 480 -38.31 -14.27 -24.29
CA VAL A 480 -39.68 -13.79 -24.58
C VAL A 480 -39.82 -12.28 -24.41
N LYS A 481 -39.13 -11.67 -23.43
CA LYS A 481 -39.14 -10.21 -23.25
C LYS A 481 -38.27 -9.48 -24.28
N ILE A 482 -37.16 -10.07 -24.71
CA ILE A 482 -36.28 -9.55 -25.76
C ILE A 482 -36.98 -9.64 -27.11
N SER A 483 -37.61 -10.77 -27.44
CA SER A 483 -38.40 -10.93 -28.67
C SER A 483 -39.67 -10.04 -28.72
N ALA A 484 -40.29 -9.72 -27.59
CA ALA A 484 -41.38 -8.74 -27.51
C ALA A 484 -40.91 -7.29 -27.75
N VAL A 485 -39.66 -6.97 -27.40
CA VAL A 485 -39.02 -5.66 -27.64
C VAL A 485 -38.51 -5.56 -29.09
N GLU A 486 -38.10 -6.67 -29.70
CA GLU A 486 -37.74 -6.75 -31.12
C GLU A 486 -38.97 -6.71 -32.05
N GLY A 487 -40.10 -7.30 -31.65
CA GLY A 487 -41.36 -7.22 -32.40
C GLY A 487 -42.05 -5.85 -32.36
N THR A 488 -41.71 -5.00 -31.39
CA THR A 488 -42.21 -3.62 -31.31
C THR A 488 -41.31 -2.63 -32.07
N THR A 489 -40.06 -2.99 -32.37
CA THR A 489 -39.16 -2.17 -33.19
C THR A 489 -39.35 -2.38 -34.70
N SER A 490 -40.00 -3.47 -35.14
CA SER A 490 -40.40 -3.64 -36.55
C SER A 490 -41.66 -2.84 -36.94
N HIS A 491 -42.45 -2.35 -35.99
CA HIS A 491 -43.65 -1.54 -36.27
C HIS A 491 -43.45 -0.02 -36.19
N VAL A 492 -42.29 0.46 -35.72
CA VAL A 492 -41.99 1.91 -35.66
C VAL A 492 -41.16 2.38 -36.87
N ASN A 493 -40.50 1.47 -37.60
CA ASN A 493 -39.73 1.81 -38.80
C ASN A 493 -40.52 1.81 -40.12
N ALA A 494 -41.86 1.63 -40.07
CA ALA A 494 -42.72 1.68 -41.27
C ALA A 494 -43.51 2.99 -41.44
N SER A 495 -43.43 3.95 -40.51
CA SER A 495 -44.26 5.17 -40.53
C SER A 495 -43.51 6.49 -40.73
N ALA A 496 -42.20 6.48 -40.96
CA ALA A 496 -41.40 7.70 -41.19
C ALA A 496 -40.66 7.70 -42.54
N THR A 497 -41.37 7.42 -43.65
CA THR A 497 -40.95 7.84 -45.01
C THR A 497 -42.19 8.08 -45.88
N ARG A 498 -42.76 9.29 -45.78
CA ARG A 498 -43.58 10.00 -46.78
C ARG A 498 -43.78 11.42 -46.18
N SER A 499 -43.23 12.50 -46.74
CA SER A 499 -43.62 13.13 -48.02
C SER A 499 -45.15 13.25 -48.11
N VAL A 500 -45.82 14.36 -48.39
CA VAL A 500 -45.53 15.73 -48.84
C VAL A 500 -46.92 16.41 -48.73
N GLU A 501 -47.01 17.54 -48.02
CA GLU A 501 -47.85 18.76 -48.27
C GLU A 501 -48.00 19.60 -47.00
#